data_AF-A0A519WAP2-F1
#
_entry.id   AF-A0A519WAP2-F1
#
_cell.length_a   1.000
_cell.length_b   1.000
_cell.length_c   1.000
_cell.angle_alpha   90.00
_cell.angle_beta   90.00
_cell.angle_gamma   90.00
#
_symmetry.space_group_name_H-M   'P 1'
#
loop_
_entity.id
_entity.type
_entity.pdbx_description
1 polymer ?
#
loop_
_entity_poly.entity_id
_entity_poly.type
_entity_poly.pdbx_seq_one_letter_code
_entity_poly.pdbx_strand_id
1 'polypeptide(L)'
;MLKKLLITISFVCAFVLYAIGQQLSNQPKAMQEFRAAWIASVANINWPSKPGLFTAEQQKEAIVLLDLLQKLNFNAAILQIRPQADALYKSEIEPWSYFLTGTQGKAPEPYYDPLEFWVEAAHDRGMELHVWLNPYRAHHLSGKEISANSIVKSKPELVVKLKDGQYWMDPSLKGVQDQSSAVVKDIVKRYDI
;
A
#
# COMPACT_ATOMS: atom_id res chain seq x y z
N MET A 1 -23.32 6.47 -59.38
CA MET A 1 -23.27 5.19 -58.64
C MET A 1 -22.02 5.06 -57.76
N LEU A 2 -20.81 5.31 -58.27
CA LEU A 2 -19.55 5.09 -57.54
C LEU A 2 -19.41 5.86 -56.21
N LYS A 3 -19.85 7.13 -56.14
CA LYS A 3 -19.81 7.94 -54.90
C LYS A 3 -20.71 7.39 -53.79
N LYS A 4 -21.91 6.88 -54.13
CA LYS A 4 -22.82 6.26 -53.15
C LYS A 4 -22.24 4.93 -52.62
N LEU A 5 -21.56 4.18 -53.48
CA LEU A 5 -20.88 2.93 -53.10
C LEU A 5 -19.71 3.20 -52.13
N LEU A 6 -18.87 4.20 -52.40
CA LEU A 6 -17.74 4.57 -51.54
C LEU A 6 -18.18 5.07 -50.15
N ILE A 7 -19.23 5.88 -50.08
CA ILE A 7 -19.79 6.35 -48.80
C ILE A 7 -20.31 5.17 -47.98
N THR A 8 -21.03 4.24 -48.63
CA THR A 8 -21.58 3.06 -47.95
C THR A 8 -20.47 2.15 -47.40
N ILE A 9 -19.39 1.93 -48.16
CA ILE A 9 -18.23 1.15 -47.71
C ILE A 9 -17.55 1.81 -46.49
N SER A 10 -17.40 3.14 -46.50
CA SER A 10 -16.78 3.86 -45.37
C SER A 10 -17.59 3.76 -44.08
N PHE A 11 -18.92 3.86 -44.16
CA PHE A 11 -19.81 3.66 -43.00
C PHE A 11 -19.78 2.22 -42.48
N VAL A 12 -19.76 1.22 -43.37
CA VAL A 12 -19.64 -0.19 -42.98
C VAL A 12 -18.29 -0.44 -42.30
N CYS A 13 -17.18 0.09 -42.82
CA CYS A 13 -15.87 -0.04 -42.18
C CYS A 13 -15.82 0.63 -40.80
N ALA A 14 -16.39 1.83 -40.65
CA ALA A 14 -16.44 2.52 -39.36
C ALA A 14 -17.28 1.76 -38.34
N PHE A 15 -18.41 1.18 -38.77
CA PHE A 15 -19.26 0.37 -37.90
C PHE A 15 -18.59 -0.95 -37.48
N VAL A 16 -17.90 -1.62 -38.40
CA VAL A 16 -17.13 -2.83 -38.12
C VAL A 16 -15.98 -2.54 -37.14
N LEU A 17 -15.23 -1.45 -37.33
CA LEU A 17 -14.17 -1.04 -36.41
C LEU A 17 -14.71 -0.69 -35.02
N TYR A 18 -15.85 0.01 -34.94
CA TYR A 18 -16.53 0.33 -33.68
C TYR A 18 -17.01 -0.94 -32.95
N ALA A 19 -17.63 -1.87 -33.67
CA ALA A 19 -18.09 -3.15 -33.12
C ALA A 19 -16.92 -4.02 -32.62
N ILE A 20 -15.79 -4.05 -33.35
CA ILE A 20 -14.57 -4.74 -32.91
C ILE A 20 -13.99 -4.10 -31.64
N GLY A 21 -13.95 -2.78 -31.56
CA GLY A 21 -13.50 -2.05 -30.36
C GLY A 21 -14.35 -2.36 -29.13
N GLN A 22 -15.69 -2.35 -29.28
CA GLN A 22 -16.63 -2.75 -28.24
C GLN A 22 -16.38 -4.21 -27.79
N GLN A 23 -16.18 -5.13 -28.73
CA GLN A 23 -15.99 -6.54 -28.40
C GLN A 23 -14.66 -6.84 -27.70
N LEU A 24 -13.58 -6.14 -28.05
CA LEU A 24 -12.28 -6.21 -27.35
C LEU A 24 -12.36 -5.64 -25.92
N SER A 25 -13.13 -4.57 -25.70
CA SER A 25 -13.31 -3.98 -24.37
C SER A 25 -14.12 -4.86 -23.41
N ASN A 26 -15.01 -5.70 -23.95
CA ASN A 26 -15.90 -6.60 -23.21
C ASN A 26 -15.36 -8.03 -23.07
N GLN A 27 -14.18 -8.35 -23.59
CA GLN A 27 -13.54 -9.61 -23.23
C GLN A 27 -13.04 -9.50 -21.79
N PRO A 28 -13.25 -10.52 -20.94
CA PRO A 28 -12.53 -10.61 -19.68
C PRO A 28 -11.04 -10.53 -20.04
N LYS A 29 -10.34 -9.48 -19.56
CA LYS A 29 -8.88 -9.44 -19.66
C LYS A 29 -8.40 -10.76 -19.06
N ALA A 30 -7.70 -11.57 -19.87
CA ALA A 30 -7.00 -12.72 -19.33
C ALA A 30 -6.20 -12.21 -18.12
N MET A 31 -6.40 -12.86 -16.97
CA MET A 31 -5.73 -12.47 -15.73
C MET A 31 -4.24 -12.46 -16.04
N GLN A 32 -3.62 -11.28 -16.06
CA GLN A 32 -2.19 -11.22 -16.28
C GLN A 32 -1.53 -11.99 -15.13
N GLU A 33 -0.49 -12.74 -15.45
CA GLU A 33 0.32 -13.38 -14.41
C GLU A 33 0.74 -12.32 -13.39
N PHE A 34 0.41 -12.55 -12.12
CA PHE A 34 0.76 -11.65 -11.03
C PHE A 34 2.22 -11.88 -10.64
N ARG A 35 3.07 -10.90 -10.94
CA ARG A 35 4.51 -10.91 -10.63
C ARG A 35 4.78 -9.79 -9.66
N ALA A 36 4.82 -10.16 -8.38
CA ALA A 36 4.94 -9.21 -7.28
C ALA A 36 6.09 -9.55 -6.33
N ALA A 37 6.60 -8.52 -5.65
CA ALA A 37 7.56 -8.66 -4.56
C ALA A 37 7.03 -8.00 -3.28
N TRP A 38 7.27 -8.65 -2.15
CA TRP A 38 7.00 -8.05 -0.83
C TRP A 38 8.11 -7.09 -0.43
N ILE A 39 7.71 -5.93 0.07
CA ILE A 39 8.57 -4.88 0.59
C ILE A 39 8.20 -4.68 2.07
N ALA A 40 8.94 -5.33 2.95
CA ALA A 40 8.71 -5.32 4.38
C ALA A 40 9.32 -4.07 5.05
N SER A 41 8.53 -3.42 5.91
CA SER A 41 8.94 -2.27 6.72
C SER A 41 9.28 -2.63 8.16
N VAL A 42 8.69 -3.72 8.69
CA VAL A 42 9.02 -4.21 10.03
C VAL A 42 10.50 -4.50 10.14
N ALA A 43 11.13 -4.01 11.20
CA ALA A 43 12.57 -4.11 11.43
C ALA A 43 13.44 -3.56 10.27
N ASN A 44 12.87 -2.70 9.41
CA ASN A 44 13.56 -2.10 8.27
C ASN A 44 14.17 -3.16 7.32
N ILE A 45 13.49 -4.29 7.11
CA ILE A 45 13.99 -5.40 6.28
C ILE A 45 14.25 -4.97 4.83
N ASN A 46 13.34 -4.22 4.22
CA ASN A 46 13.49 -3.73 2.85
C ASN A 46 13.45 -2.20 2.77
N TRP A 47 12.42 -1.57 3.35
CA TRP A 47 12.24 -0.12 3.22
C TRP A 47 11.50 0.51 4.42
N PRO A 48 11.93 1.70 4.89
CA PRO A 48 13.23 2.31 4.56
C PRO A 48 14.38 1.46 5.12
N SER A 49 15.59 1.61 4.59
CA SER A 49 16.76 0.79 4.96
C SER A 49 17.15 0.90 6.44
N LYS A 50 16.78 2.03 7.07
CA LYS A 50 16.90 2.28 8.50
C LYS A 50 15.92 3.37 8.91
N PRO A 51 15.57 3.49 10.21
CA PRO A 51 14.77 4.60 10.69
C PRO A 51 15.55 5.92 10.66
N GLY A 52 14.82 7.04 10.56
CA GLY A 52 15.38 8.39 10.71
C GLY A 52 16.05 8.94 9.45
N LEU A 53 15.87 8.28 8.31
CA LEU A 53 16.26 8.83 7.01
C LEU A 53 15.47 10.10 6.70
N PHE A 54 16.10 11.06 6.01
CA PHE A 54 15.38 12.19 5.46
C PHE A 54 14.40 11.72 4.39
N THR A 55 13.30 12.45 4.23
CA THR A 55 12.26 12.14 3.24
C THR A 55 12.82 11.89 1.83
N ALA A 56 13.76 12.71 1.38
CA ALA A 56 14.39 12.53 0.07
C ALA A 56 15.14 11.19 -0.06
N GLU A 57 15.76 10.70 1.02
CA GLU A 57 16.43 9.41 1.04
C GLU A 57 15.42 8.26 1.02
N GLN A 58 14.34 8.37 1.80
CA GLN A 58 13.25 7.38 1.80
C GLN A 58 12.62 7.25 0.40
N GLN A 59 12.31 8.38 -0.23
CA GLN A 59 11.77 8.43 -1.60
C GLN A 59 12.75 7.82 -2.62
N LYS A 60 14.04 8.15 -2.52
CA LYS A 60 15.08 7.59 -3.39
C LYS A 60 15.17 6.07 -3.27
N GLU A 61 15.14 5.53 -2.05
CA GLU A 61 15.18 4.08 -1.84
C GLU A 61 13.94 3.38 -2.41
N ALA A 62 12.75 3.97 -2.24
CA ALA A 62 11.52 3.46 -2.82
C ALA A 62 11.58 3.42 -4.35
N ILE A 63 12.07 4.50 -4.99
CA ILE A 63 12.29 4.56 -6.44
C ILE A 63 13.25 3.46 -6.90
N VAL A 64 14.38 3.27 -6.20
CA VAL A 64 15.35 2.23 -6.56
C VAL A 64 14.73 0.83 -6.51
N LEU A 65 13.88 0.56 -5.52
CA LEU A 65 13.17 -0.72 -5.42
C LEU A 65 12.18 -0.89 -6.59
N LEU A 66 11.37 0.11 -6.88
CA LEU A 66 10.39 0.05 -7.98
C LEU A 66 11.07 -0.06 -9.36
N ASP A 67 12.16 0.67 -9.59
CA ASP A 67 12.97 0.57 -10.82
C ASP A 67 13.56 -0.84 -10.99
N LEU A 68 14.02 -1.45 -9.90
CA LEU A 68 14.51 -2.83 -9.90
C LEU A 68 13.40 -3.81 -10.27
N LEU A 69 12.22 -3.68 -9.66
CA LEU A 69 11.06 -4.50 -9.98
C LEU A 69 10.68 -4.36 -11.47
N GLN A 70 10.74 -3.14 -12.01
CA GLN A 70 10.35 -2.87 -13.39
C GLN A 70 11.33 -3.52 -14.35
N LYS A 71 12.63 -3.36 -14.08
CA LYS A 71 13.72 -4.01 -14.83
C LYS A 71 13.60 -5.54 -14.84
N LEU A 72 13.06 -6.12 -13.77
CA LEU A 72 12.83 -7.56 -13.62
C LEU A 72 11.45 -8.03 -14.10
N ASN A 73 10.69 -7.16 -14.79
CA ASN A 73 9.36 -7.42 -15.35
C ASN A 73 8.26 -7.74 -14.33
N PHE A 74 8.40 -7.31 -13.07
CA PHE A 74 7.30 -7.33 -12.10
C PHE A 74 6.22 -6.33 -12.52
N ASN A 75 4.96 -6.65 -12.23
CA ASN A 75 3.81 -5.78 -12.50
C ASN A 75 3.11 -5.31 -11.22
N ALA A 76 3.60 -5.70 -10.04
CA ALA A 76 3.06 -5.24 -8.77
C ALA A 76 4.13 -5.17 -7.68
N ALA A 77 3.92 -4.28 -6.71
CA ALA A 77 4.66 -4.22 -5.45
C ALA A 77 3.72 -4.43 -4.27
N ILE A 78 4.13 -5.19 -3.26
CA ILE A 78 3.35 -5.41 -2.03
C ILE A 78 4.05 -4.72 -0.85
N LEU A 79 3.59 -3.53 -0.48
CA LEU A 79 4.22 -2.70 0.54
C LEU A 79 3.61 -2.90 1.92
N GLN A 80 4.45 -3.15 2.92
CA GLN A 80 3.99 -3.20 4.31
C GLN A 80 3.76 -1.81 4.89
N ILE A 81 2.50 -1.39 4.99
CA ILE A 81 2.13 -0.06 5.50
C ILE A 81 1.71 -0.05 6.96
N ARG A 82 1.42 -1.24 7.53
CA ARG A 82 1.00 -1.41 8.92
C ARG A 82 1.72 -2.58 9.60
N PRO A 83 2.97 -2.40 10.06
CA PRO A 83 3.78 -3.48 10.60
C PRO A 83 3.44 -3.87 12.04
N GLN A 84 2.98 -2.92 12.88
CA GLN A 84 2.69 -3.15 14.31
C GLN A 84 1.65 -2.17 14.90
N ALA A 85 0.44 -2.12 14.32
CA ALA A 85 -0.62 -1.16 14.71
C ALA A 85 -0.13 0.30 14.72
N ASP A 86 0.71 0.61 13.74
CA ASP A 86 1.27 1.90 13.42
C ASP A 86 1.25 2.09 11.88
N ALA A 87 1.32 3.33 11.41
CA ALA A 87 1.04 3.68 10.02
C ALA A 87 2.28 4.24 9.31
N LEU A 88 2.57 3.73 8.11
CA LEU A 88 3.51 4.34 7.16
C LEU A 88 2.82 5.36 6.23
N TYR A 89 1.78 6.01 6.73
CA TYR A 89 0.93 6.97 6.04
C TYR A 89 0.29 7.89 7.07
N LYS A 90 -0.24 9.05 6.65
CA LYS A 90 -0.92 9.94 7.58
C LYS A 90 -2.23 9.29 8.04
N SER A 91 -2.31 8.93 9.31
CA SER A 91 -3.50 8.32 9.93
C SER A 91 -3.97 9.14 11.13
N GLU A 92 -5.28 9.28 11.27
CA GLU A 92 -5.93 9.81 12.48
C GLU A 92 -6.31 8.68 13.46
N ILE A 93 -6.10 7.41 13.07
CA ILE A 93 -6.50 6.21 13.84
C ILE A 93 -5.31 5.58 14.54
N GLU A 94 -4.13 5.56 13.89
CA GLU A 94 -2.92 4.92 14.38
C GLU A 94 -1.73 5.87 14.34
N PRO A 95 -0.77 5.73 15.27
CA PRO A 95 0.41 6.59 15.29
C PRO A 95 1.32 6.29 14.08
N TRP A 96 2.11 7.28 13.69
CA TRP A 96 3.19 7.09 12.72
C TRP A 96 4.12 5.94 13.11
N SER A 97 4.55 5.17 12.12
CA SER A 97 5.39 4.01 12.36
C SER A 97 6.78 4.38 12.88
N TYR A 98 7.23 3.64 13.90
CA TYR A 98 8.61 3.72 14.38
C TYR A 98 9.63 3.50 13.25
N PHE A 99 9.31 2.63 12.28
CA PHE A 99 10.25 2.24 11.24
C PHE A 99 10.57 3.35 10.23
N LEU A 100 9.80 4.45 10.22
CA LEU A 100 10.10 5.63 9.41
C LEU A 100 11.16 6.52 10.08
N THR A 101 10.93 6.89 11.34
CA THR A 101 11.66 7.99 12.00
C THR A 101 12.52 7.57 13.17
N GLY A 102 12.32 6.35 13.68
CA GLY A 102 12.92 5.87 14.92
C GLY A 102 12.17 6.36 16.16
N THR A 103 11.01 7.00 16.00
CA THR A 103 10.14 7.42 17.11
C THR A 103 8.68 7.21 16.70
N GLN A 104 7.99 6.28 17.35
CA GLN A 104 6.57 6.03 17.06
C GLN A 104 5.74 7.29 17.33
N GLY A 105 4.81 7.60 16.41
CA GLY A 105 3.99 8.80 16.47
C GLY A 105 4.64 10.04 15.86
N LYS A 106 5.92 10.00 15.46
CA LYS A 106 6.58 11.10 14.76
C LYS A 106 6.50 10.92 13.24
N ALA A 107 5.97 11.93 12.54
CA ALA A 107 5.92 11.99 11.08
C ALA A 107 7.33 12.15 10.46
N PRO A 108 7.54 11.71 9.21
CA PRO A 108 8.76 11.99 8.47
C PRO A 108 9.08 13.48 8.34
N GLU A 109 10.35 13.81 8.13
CA GLU A 109 10.81 15.19 8.04
C GLU A 109 11.83 15.39 6.89
N PRO A 110 11.62 16.37 5.97
CA PRO A 110 10.40 17.18 5.78
C PRO A 110 9.13 16.34 5.60
N TYR A 111 7.98 16.86 6.01
CA TYR A 111 6.72 16.12 5.94
C TYR A 111 6.42 15.61 4.53
N TYR A 112 5.99 14.35 4.45
CA TYR A 112 5.30 13.76 3.30
C TYR A 112 4.42 12.60 3.79
N ASP A 113 3.44 12.20 2.98
CA ASP A 113 2.72 10.94 3.16
C ASP A 113 3.43 9.84 2.34
N PRO A 114 4.05 8.85 2.99
CA PRO A 114 4.78 7.83 2.25
C PRO A 114 3.92 6.91 1.40
N LEU A 115 2.69 6.59 1.82
CA LEU A 115 1.82 5.72 1.03
C LEU A 115 1.36 6.42 -0.24
N GLU A 116 1.01 7.72 -0.16
CA GLU A 116 0.68 8.52 -1.34
C GLU A 116 1.84 8.52 -2.35
N PHE A 117 3.07 8.75 -1.89
CA PHE A 117 4.26 8.68 -2.74
C PHE A 117 4.46 7.29 -3.38
N TRP A 118 4.28 6.20 -2.61
CA TRP A 118 4.44 4.85 -3.14
C TRP A 118 3.38 4.51 -4.19
N VAL A 119 2.15 4.97 -4.01
CA VAL A 119 1.05 4.81 -4.99
C VAL A 119 1.44 5.48 -6.30
N GLU A 120 1.76 6.78 -6.26
CA GLU A 120 2.14 7.56 -7.44
C GLU A 120 3.36 6.94 -8.15
N ALA A 121 4.42 6.64 -7.40
CA ALA A 121 5.65 6.11 -7.98
C ALA A 121 5.49 4.71 -8.60
N ALA A 122 4.61 3.87 -8.06
CA ALA A 122 4.29 2.56 -8.64
C ALA A 122 3.43 2.72 -9.91
N HIS A 123 2.41 3.57 -9.86
CA HIS A 123 1.51 3.82 -11.00
C HIS A 123 2.24 4.46 -12.19
N ASP A 124 3.18 5.38 -11.94
CA ASP A 124 4.06 5.96 -12.97
C ASP A 124 4.88 4.91 -13.74
N ARG A 125 5.11 3.74 -13.14
CA ARG A 125 5.83 2.60 -13.73
C ARG A 125 4.91 1.55 -14.33
N GLY A 126 3.60 1.79 -14.32
CA GLY A 126 2.59 0.82 -14.75
C GLY A 126 2.50 -0.40 -13.84
N MET A 127 2.83 -0.26 -12.55
CA MET A 127 2.72 -1.31 -11.55
C MET A 127 1.52 -1.08 -10.63
N GLU A 128 0.86 -2.15 -10.22
CA GLU A 128 -0.10 -2.11 -9.11
C GLU A 128 0.64 -1.95 -7.78
N LEU A 129 0.06 -1.20 -6.83
CA LEU A 129 0.54 -1.18 -5.44
C LEU A 129 -0.47 -1.86 -4.52
N HIS A 130 -0.10 -3.04 -4.01
CA HIS A 130 -0.89 -3.75 -3.01
C HIS A 130 -0.38 -3.39 -1.61
N VAL A 131 -1.28 -3.09 -0.68
CA VAL A 131 -0.91 -2.78 0.70
C VAL A 131 -0.97 -4.02 1.60
N TRP A 132 0.09 -4.23 2.38
CA TRP A 132 0.18 -5.30 3.37
C TRP A 132 0.05 -4.75 4.79
N LEU A 133 -0.90 -5.31 5.52
CA LEU A 133 -1.15 -5.00 6.92
C LEU A 133 -0.87 -6.24 7.78
N ASN A 134 -0.19 -6.07 8.91
CA ASN A 134 -0.29 -7.02 10.00
C ASN A 134 -1.56 -6.67 10.79
N PRO A 135 -2.57 -7.54 10.87
CA PRO A 135 -3.87 -7.18 11.43
C PRO A 135 -3.84 -7.03 12.96
N TYR A 136 -3.06 -7.85 13.68
CA TYR A 136 -3.18 -7.95 15.14
C TYR A 136 -1.92 -7.65 15.92
N ARG A 137 -0.74 -7.56 15.29
CA ARG A 137 0.46 -7.16 16.02
C ARG A 137 0.32 -5.72 16.51
N ALA A 138 0.36 -5.53 17.83
CA ALA A 138 0.30 -4.22 18.48
C ALA A 138 1.70 -3.64 18.78
N HIS A 139 2.70 -4.51 18.96
CA HIS A 139 4.09 -4.10 19.10
C HIS A 139 5.06 -5.23 18.76
N HIS A 140 6.10 -4.89 17.99
CA HIS A 140 7.22 -5.74 17.66
C HIS A 140 8.46 -5.35 18.48
N LEU A 141 9.33 -6.31 18.83
CA LEU A 141 10.53 -6.06 19.63
C LEU A 141 11.50 -5.03 19.00
N SER A 142 11.49 -4.89 17.67
CA SER A 142 12.30 -3.88 16.97
C SER A 142 11.69 -2.48 16.98
N GLY A 143 10.43 -2.32 17.40
CA GLY A 143 9.70 -1.05 17.48
C GLY A 143 10.07 -0.15 18.66
N LYS A 144 11.04 -0.56 19.49
CA LYS A 144 11.58 0.17 20.66
C LYS A 144 10.50 0.74 21.58
N GLU A 145 10.53 2.05 21.84
CA GLU A 145 9.63 2.68 22.82
C GLU A 145 8.20 2.73 22.30
N ILE A 146 7.27 2.26 23.13
CA ILE A 146 5.83 2.31 22.87
C ILE A 146 5.33 3.72 23.19
N SER A 147 4.85 4.46 22.20
CA SER A 147 4.31 5.82 22.39
C SER A 147 2.98 5.80 23.15
N ALA A 148 2.60 6.93 23.77
CA ALA A 148 1.32 7.06 24.47
C ALA A 148 0.09 6.82 23.57
N ASN A 149 0.22 7.11 22.28
CA ASN A 149 -0.84 6.94 21.28
C ASN A 149 -0.95 5.50 20.74
N SER A 150 0.02 4.63 21.03
CA SER A 150 -0.05 3.21 20.68
C SER A 150 -1.25 2.55 21.34
N ILE A 151 -1.92 1.64 20.63
CA ILE A 151 -3.03 0.85 21.19
C ILE A 151 -2.64 0.09 22.46
N VAL A 152 -1.36 -0.28 22.62
CA VAL A 152 -0.84 -0.92 23.84
C VAL A 152 -1.04 -0.04 25.07
N LYS A 153 -0.93 1.29 24.93
CA LYS A 153 -1.09 2.26 26.04
C LYS A 153 -2.48 2.89 26.08
N SER A 154 -3.08 3.17 24.92
CA SER A 154 -4.37 3.88 24.83
C SER A 154 -5.59 2.98 25.02
N LYS A 155 -5.47 1.67 24.70
CA LYS A 155 -6.53 0.65 24.86
C LYS A 155 -5.93 -0.68 25.37
N PRO A 156 -5.28 -0.68 26.55
CA PRO A 156 -4.56 -1.85 27.05
C PRO A 156 -5.46 -3.08 27.23
N GLU A 157 -6.76 -2.90 27.44
CA GLU A 157 -7.76 -3.96 27.53
C GLU A 157 -7.94 -4.77 26.23
N LEU A 158 -7.51 -4.22 25.08
CA LEU A 158 -7.60 -4.89 23.79
C LEU A 158 -6.36 -5.72 23.44
N VAL A 159 -5.33 -5.69 24.28
CA VAL A 159 -3.98 -6.16 23.94
C VAL A 159 -3.47 -7.18 24.96
N VAL A 160 -2.87 -8.25 24.45
CA VAL A 160 -2.19 -9.29 25.23
C VAL A 160 -0.68 -9.14 25.07
N LYS A 161 0.04 -9.06 26.19
CA LYS A 161 1.49 -9.19 26.20
C LYS A 161 1.87 -10.67 26.09
N LEU A 162 2.63 -11.01 25.05
CA LEU A 162 3.13 -12.36 24.82
C LEU A 162 4.40 -12.62 25.65
N LYS A 163 4.72 -13.91 25.84
CA LYS A 163 5.89 -14.35 26.62
C LYS A 163 7.21 -13.91 26.01
N ASP A 164 7.27 -13.73 24.69
CA ASP A 164 8.44 -13.26 23.96
C ASP A 164 8.62 -11.73 24.02
N GLY A 165 7.75 -11.02 24.74
CA GLY A 165 7.79 -9.57 24.91
C GLY A 165 7.05 -8.78 23.83
N GLN A 166 6.50 -9.43 22.81
CA GLN A 166 5.62 -8.79 21.84
C GLN A 166 4.24 -8.47 22.44
N TYR A 167 3.49 -7.59 21.77
CA TYR A 167 2.11 -7.33 22.10
C TYR A 167 1.22 -7.59 20.90
N TRP A 168 0.11 -8.28 21.12
CA TRP A 168 -0.86 -8.64 20.09
C TRP A 168 -2.25 -8.24 20.56
N MET A 169 -3.03 -7.67 19.65
CA MET A 169 -4.45 -7.41 19.86
C MET A 169 -5.22 -8.73 19.90
N ASP A 170 -6.19 -8.86 20.79
CA ASP A 170 -7.04 -10.05 20.88
C ASP A 170 -8.14 -10.01 19.80
N PRO A 171 -8.09 -10.88 18.76
CA PRO A 171 -9.05 -10.85 17.66
C PRO A 171 -10.48 -11.23 18.07
N SER A 172 -10.66 -11.83 19.25
CA SER A 172 -12.00 -12.18 19.77
C SER A 172 -12.78 -10.96 20.26
N LEU A 173 -12.10 -9.85 20.55
CA LEU A 173 -12.72 -8.65 21.08
C LEU A 173 -13.30 -7.78 19.96
N LYS A 174 -14.54 -7.34 20.14
CA LYS A 174 -15.23 -6.46 19.20
C LYS A 174 -14.46 -5.17 18.93
N GLY A 175 -13.82 -4.59 19.96
CA GLY A 175 -13.01 -3.38 19.82
C GLY A 175 -11.82 -3.54 18.86
N VAL A 176 -11.21 -4.74 18.80
CA VAL A 176 -10.10 -5.04 17.88
C VAL A 176 -10.60 -5.21 16.44
N GLN A 177 -11.76 -5.84 16.27
CA GLN A 177 -12.42 -5.98 14.96
C GLN A 177 -12.81 -4.61 14.40
N ASP A 178 -13.39 -3.75 15.24
CA ASP A 178 -13.80 -2.40 14.88
C ASP A 178 -12.58 -1.52 14.52
N GLN A 179 -11.51 -1.56 15.32
CA GLN A 179 -10.25 -0.86 15.04
C GLN A 179 -9.66 -1.30 13.69
N SER A 180 -9.51 -2.62 13.49
CA SER A 180 -8.94 -3.17 12.25
C SER A 180 -9.78 -2.82 11.03
N SER A 181 -11.12 -2.87 11.15
CA SER A 181 -12.03 -2.48 10.07
C SER A 181 -11.95 -0.99 9.76
N ALA A 182 -11.85 -0.13 10.79
CA ALA A 182 -11.73 1.31 10.61
C ALA A 182 -10.44 1.68 9.86
N VAL A 183 -9.32 1.04 10.21
CA VAL A 183 -8.04 1.22 9.51
C VAL A 183 -8.15 0.85 8.04
N VAL A 184 -8.68 -0.35 7.73
CA VAL A 184 -8.84 -0.78 6.33
C VAL A 184 -9.76 0.16 5.55
N LYS A 185 -10.89 0.57 6.14
CA LYS A 185 -11.85 1.52 5.52
C LYS A 185 -11.23 2.88 5.24
N ASP A 186 -10.38 3.38 6.14
CA ASP A 186 -9.67 4.65 5.96
C ASP A 186 -8.72 4.57 4.77
N ILE A 187 -7.91 3.51 4.69
CA ILE A 187 -6.94 3.32 3.62
C ILE A 187 -7.64 3.24 2.25
N VAL A 188 -8.60 2.32 2.08
CA VAL A 188 -9.28 2.11 0.78
C VAL A 188 -10.14 3.31 0.34
N LYS A 189 -10.45 4.24 1.25
CA LYS A 189 -11.18 5.47 0.93
C LYS A 189 -10.27 6.58 0.42
N ARG A 190 -9.00 6.60 0.83
CA ARG A 190 -8.10 7.74 0.63
C ARG A 190 -7.00 7.49 -0.40
N TYR A 191 -6.59 6.25 -0.61
CA TYR A 191 -5.49 5.92 -1.50
C TYR A 191 -5.99 5.08 -2.69
N ASP A 192 -5.42 5.34 -3.87
CA ASP A 192 -5.66 4.58 -5.10
C ASP A 192 -4.74 3.34 -5.09
N ILE A 193 -5.22 2.26 -4.47
CA ILE A 193 -4.51 0.99 -4.25
C ILE A 193 -5.28 -0.19 -4.81
#